data_AF-A0A0L6UTY1-F1
#
_entry.id   AF-A0A0L6UTY1-F1
#
_cell.length_a   1.000
_cell.length_b   1.000
_cell.length_c   1.000
_cell.angle_alpha   90.00
_cell.angle_beta   90.00
_cell.angle_gamma   90.00
#
_symmetry.space_group_name_H-M   'P 1'
#
loop_
_entity.id
_entity.type
_entity.pdbx_description
1 polymer ?
#
loop_
_entity_poly.entity_id
_entity_poly.type
_entity_poly.pdbx_seq_one_letter_code
_entity_poly.pdbx_strand_id
1 'polypeptide(L)'
;MHNAKICSKDLVYAGLFSTIFHIGIQSISLWLTQCTSYLECWSGMRGDIDLASLQDALMEIDDEIRGKDEILNGTPVFTSEDLKLIRRVITQAKIPSWLNRPSKTFGDSSDGKVRLADWITLFTVFLPFAMVELRGSPQNELVDMWYHLAMLTELAVEYEVDESNIQCYLYHPTCYRSNLQECHPELAATPNQHMAYHLPKQLCSFGPANFLALWHFEQINGILQKVATNNKIKHKTFPFYLNMNNSQQHNQNILDDNQLSKLKTNFSIPVHLYKQVVTVFNQNYQKPRHEFFAKHKGNFKPFQKIVPTVAKIIHSFKQSGLTYTDFSNKGSSSITYNVGSEQRFFGTITQIFEMVLFEKCCTGERKHKKYTFVCVQRLEKLNPVDELKNPYPKVCPELQIQMFYSPPKMDYAQQLRFCDLIIPSQIIFHTATFQHNKETFGTQHHTVAVRSLGRSRSGQFQ
;
A
#
# COMPACT_ATOMS: atom_id res chain seq x y z
N MET A 1 19.28 27.72 -19.56
CA MET A 1 18.09 28.29 -18.90
C MET A 1 16.91 28.20 -19.86
N HIS A 2 16.20 27.09 -19.87
CA HIS A 2 14.87 26.99 -20.47
C HIS A 2 14.00 26.26 -19.45
N ASN A 3 13.15 27.04 -18.79
CA ASN A 3 12.19 26.59 -17.80
C ASN A 3 11.12 25.78 -18.53
N ALA A 4 11.10 24.47 -18.32
CA ALA A 4 9.96 23.64 -18.71
C ALA A 4 8.76 24.09 -17.88
N LYS A 5 7.84 24.82 -18.52
CA LYS A 5 6.51 25.08 -17.98
C LYS A 5 5.87 23.73 -17.72
N ILE A 6 5.56 23.41 -16.46
CA ILE A 6 4.63 22.33 -16.15
C ILE A 6 3.24 22.84 -16.48
N CYS A 7 2.93 22.77 -17.76
CA CYS A 7 1.68 23.26 -18.35
C CYS A 7 1.44 22.56 -19.70
N SER A 8 1.75 21.26 -19.82
CA SER A 8 1.35 20.50 -21.00
C SER A 8 0.26 19.50 -20.63
N LYS A 9 -0.78 19.46 -21.47
CA LYS A 9 -1.83 18.43 -21.50
C LYS A 9 -1.21 17.02 -21.48
N ASP A 10 -0.03 16.86 -22.07
CA ASP A 10 0.68 15.60 -22.11
C ASP A 10 1.26 15.14 -20.77
N LEU A 11 1.54 15.98 -19.77
CA LEU A 11 2.24 15.46 -18.58
C LEU A 11 1.36 14.60 -17.66
N VAL A 12 0.05 14.87 -17.63
CA VAL A 12 -0.93 14.05 -16.88
C VAL A 12 -1.44 12.88 -17.72
N TYR A 13 -1.46 13.01 -19.05
CA TYR A 13 -1.92 11.97 -19.97
C TYR A 13 -0.80 11.03 -20.45
N ALA A 14 0.40 11.53 -20.73
CA ALA A 14 1.58 10.74 -21.08
C ALA A 14 2.30 10.16 -19.86
N GLY A 15 2.29 10.82 -18.69
CA GLY A 15 2.97 10.32 -17.49
C GLY A 15 2.39 9.00 -16.96
N LEU A 16 1.06 8.86 -16.96
CA LEU A 16 0.40 7.62 -16.53
C LEU A 16 0.39 6.53 -17.59
N PHE A 17 0.17 6.88 -18.85
CA PHE A 17 0.28 5.87 -19.90
C PHE A 17 1.73 5.44 -20.07
N SER A 18 2.73 6.31 -19.89
CA SER A 18 4.14 5.89 -19.71
C SER A 18 4.31 5.00 -18.49
N THR A 19 3.56 5.21 -17.40
CA THR A 19 3.57 4.34 -16.22
C THR A 19 3.00 2.94 -16.51
N ILE A 20 1.85 2.84 -17.17
CA ILE A 20 1.19 1.59 -17.57
C ILE A 20 1.94 0.92 -18.72
N PHE A 21 2.49 1.71 -19.65
CA PHE A 21 3.43 1.29 -20.69
C PHE A 21 4.69 0.74 -20.07
N HIS A 22 5.27 1.37 -19.05
CA HIS A 22 6.40 0.77 -18.33
C HIS A 22 5.96 -0.51 -17.62
N ILE A 23 4.81 -0.57 -16.93
CA ILE A 23 4.32 -1.83 -16.33
C ILE A 23 4.09 -2.94 -17.40
N GLY A 24 3.58 -2.58 -18.58
CA GLY A 24 3.24 -3.49 -19.70
C GLY A 24 4.41 -3.88 -20.61
N ILE A 25 5.20 -2.92 -21.11
CA ILE A 25 6.45 -3.13 -21.89
C ILE A 25 7.48 -3.88 -21.08
N GLN A 26 7.58 -3.62 -19.77
CA GLN A 26 8.55 -4.33 -18.93
C GLN A 26 8.22 -5.83 -18.83
N SER A 27 6.92 -6.17 -18.86
CA SER A 27 6.41 -7.53 -18.98
C SER A 27 6.56 -8.11 -20.41
N ILE A 28 6.56 -7.28 -21.48
CA ILE A 28 6.92 -7.68 -22.86
C ILE A 28 8.42 -7.90 -23.02
N SER A 29 9.29 -7.17 -22.31
CA SER A 29 10.73 -7.45 -22.36
C SER A 29 11.03 -8.83 -21.79
N LEU A 30 10.33 -9.23 -20.72
CA LEU A 30 10.29 -10.59 -20.16
C LEU A 30 9.65 -11.59 -21.13
N TRP A 31 8.60 -11.20 -21.87
CA TRP A 31 8.04 -12.01 -22.96
C TRP A 31 9.09 -12.28 -24.04
N LEU A 32 9.87 -11.28 -24.45
CA LEU A 32 10.94 -11.42 -25.44
C LEU A 32 12.14 -12.21 -24.87
N THR A 33 12.53 -12.00 -23.61
CA THR A 33 13.65 -12.75 -22.99
C THR A 33 13.28 -14.20 -22.64
N GLN A 34 12.04 -14.47 -22.22
CA GLN A 34 11.56 -15.84 -22.01
C GLN A 34 11.22 -16.52 -23.32
N CYS A 35 10.71 -15.82 -24.33
CA CYS A 35 10.62 -16.35 -25.68
C CYS A 35 12.00 -16.68 -26.23
N THR A 36 13.08 -15.93 -25.97
CA THR A 36 14.43 -16.38 -26.35
C THR A 36 14.85 -17.66 -25.61
N SER A 37 14.52 -17.82 -24.32
CA SER A 37 14.83 -19.07 -23.59
C SER A 37 13.94 -20.27 -23.96
N TYR A 38 12.70 -20.05 -24.40
CA TYR A 38 11.79 -21.09 -24.90
C TYR A 38 12.01 -21.40 -26.39
N LEU A 39 12.49 -20.43 -27.19
CA LEU A 39 12.88 -20.62 -28.59
C LEU A 39 14.27 -21.22 -28.74
N GLU A 40 15.16 -21.10 -27.75
CA GLU A 40 16.37 -21.94 -27.70
C GLU A 40 16.02 -23.43 -27.60
N CYS A 41 14.88 -23.78 -26.98
CA CYS A 41 14.34 -25.14 -26.95
C CYS A 41 13.58 -25.51 -28.24
N TRP A 42 13.39 -24.56 -29.16
CA TRP A 42 12.69 -24.75 -30.45
C TRP A 42 13.50 -24.22 -31.64
N SER A 43 14.84 -24.23 -31.57
CA SER A 43 15.71 -23.86 -32.70
C SER A 43 15.95 -25.04 -33.65
N GLY A 44 14.86 -25.48 -34.27
CA GLY A 44 14.88 -26.15 -35.57
C GLY A 44 14.68 -25.18 -36.76
N MET A 45 14.54 -23.87 -36.51
CA MET A 45 14.43 -22.87 -37.58
C MET A 45 15.33 -21.67 -37.29
N ARG A 46 16.21 -21.40 -38.25
CA ARG A 46 17.11 -20.24 -38.31
C ARG A 46 16.30 -18.96 -38.45
N GLY A 47 16.58 -18.01 -37.57
CA GLY A 47 16.12 -16.62 -37.64
C GLY A 47 16.56 -15.92 -36.37
N ASP A 48 17.83 -15.54 -36.30
CA ASP A 48 18.37 -14.76 -35.19
C ASP A 48 17.60 -13.44 -35.08
N ILE A 49 16.97 -13.18 -33.93
CA ILE A 49 16.37 -11.89 -33.62
C ILE A 49 17.49 -10.98 -33.13
N ASP A 50 17.77 -9.91 -33.87
CA ASP A 50 18.79 -8.93 -33.53
C ASP A 50 18.32 -8.03 -32.37
N LEU A 51 18.87 -8.27 -31.18
CA LEU A 51 18.59 -7.46 -29.98
C LEU A 51 19.01 -6.00 -30.15
N ALA A 52 19.99 -5.68 -31.01
CA ALA A 52 20.39 -4.30 -31.27
C ALA A 52 19.29 -3.56 -32.04
N SER A 53 18.70 -4.20 -33.06
CA SER A 53 17.54 -3.67 -33.79
C SER A 53 16.32 -3.44 -32.88
N LEU A 54 16.11 -4.28 -31.86
CA LEU A 54 15.06 -4.09 -30.85
C LEU A 54 15.35 -2.91 -29.90
N GLN A 55 16.61 -2.73 -29.49
CA GLN A 55 17.01 -1.56 -28.69
C GLN A 55 16.91 -0.27 -29.51
N ASP A 56 17.31 -0.30 -30.77
CA ASP A 56 17.22 0.85 -31.68
C ASP A 56 15.75 1.20 -31.95
N ALA A 57 14.88 0.22 -32.16
CA ALA A 57 13.43 0.46 -32.30
C ALA A 57 12.80 1.02 -31.01
N LEU A 58 13.24 0.59 -29.83
CA LEU A 58 12.79 1.13 -28.55
C LEU A 58 13.30 2.56 -28.32
N MET A 59 14.53 2.88 -28.75
CA MET A 59 15.08 4.23 -28.68
C MET A 59 14.43 5.18 -29.70
N GLU A 60 14.11 4.70 -30.91
CA GLU A 60 13.35 5.47 -31.91
C GLU A 60 11.93 5.81 -31.40
N ILE A 61 11.27 4.88 -30.70
CA ILE A 61 9.97 5.15 -30.06
C ILE A 61 10.09 6.20 -28.95
N ASP A 62 11.14 6.13 -28.11
CA ASP A 62 11.40 7.12 -27.06
C ASP A 62 11.73 8.52 -27.64
N ASP A 63 12.47 8.58 -28.75
CA ASP A 63 12.80 9.84 -29.44
C ASP A 63 11.61 10.43 -30.21
N GLU A 64 10.72 9.62 -30.79
CA GLU A 64 9.45 10.08 -31.38
C GLU A 64 8.48 10.64 -30.32
N ILE A 65 8.46 10.05 -29.12
CA ILE A 65 7.70 10.57 -27.98
C ILE A 65 8.25 11.95 -27.58
N ARG A 66 9.58 12.10 -27.57
CA ARG A 66 10.27 13.33 -27.20
C ARG A 66 10.06 14.48 -28.21
N GLY A 67 9.89 14.17 -29.49
CA GLY A 67 9.65 15.16 -30.55
C GLY A 67 8.24 15.76 -30.59
N LYS A 68 7.24 15.13 -29.95
CA LYS A 68 5.85 15.62 -29.91
C LYS A 68 5.53 16.51 -28.71
N ASP A 69 6.33 16.46 -27.64
CA ASP A 69 6.15 17.26 -26.42
C ASP A 69 6.39 18.77 -26.63
N GLU A 70 7.04 19.19 -27.73
CA GLU A 70 7.46 20.58 -27.95
C GLU A 70 6.37 21.50 -28.54
N ILE A 71 5.20 20.99 -28.97
CA ILE A 71 4.18 21.82 -29.63
C ILE A 71 2.77 21.53 -29.11
N LEU A 72 2.45 21.96 -27.89
CA LEU A 72 1.06 22.20 -27.49
C LEU A 72 0.93 23.47 -26.66
N ASN A 73 0.70 24.60 -27.34
CA ASN A 73 0.13 25.82 -26.76
C ASN A 73 -1.35 25.60 -26.42
N GLY A 74 -1.64 24.63 -25.53
CA GLY A 74 -2.97 24.30 -25.06
C GLY A 74 -3.35 25.06 -23.79
N THR A 75 -4.65 25.23 -23.56
CA THR A 75 -5.19 25.64 -22.27
C THR A 75 -4.74 24.67 -21.16
N PRO A 76 -4.37 25.16 -19.96
CA PRO A 76 -3.93 24.30 -18.86
C PRO A 76 -5.05 23.32 -18.46
N VAL A 77 -4.71 22.03 -18.29
CA VAL A 77 -5.65 20.99 -17.80
C VAL A 77 -6.06 21.25 -16.36
N PHE A 78 -5.16 21.81 -15.56
CA PHE A 78 -5.42 22.17 -14.17
C PHE A 78 -5.38 23.67 -14.00
N THR A 79 -6.37 24.20 -13.29
CA THR A 79 -6.28 25.56 -12.74
C THR A 79 -5.23 25.60 -11.62
N SER A 80 -4.82 26.81 -11.23
CA SER A 80 -3.93 26.97 -10.07
C SER A 80 -4.58 26.42 -8.79
N GLU A 81 -5.89 26.53 -8.70
CA GLU A 81 -6.72 26.08 -7.58
C GLU A 81 -6.75 24.55 -7.49
N ASP A 82 -6.85 23.85 -8.62
CA ASP A 82 -6.82 22.39 -8.66
C ASP A 82 -5.46 21.85 -8.21
N LEU A 83 -4.37 22.45 -8.69
CA LEU A 83 -3.01 22.09 -8.25
C LEU A 83 -2.81 22.35 -6.76
N LYS A 84 -3.31 23.47 -6.23
CA LYS A 84 -3.25 23.74 -4.77
C LYS A 84 -4.00 22.68 -3.99
N LEU A 85 -5.18 22.25 -4.46
CA LEU A 85 -5.96 21.18 -3.83
C LEU A 85 -5.19 19.84 -3.85
N ILE A 86 -4.64 19.45 -5.00
CA ILE A 86 -3.84 18.22 -5.12
C ILE A 86 -2.62 18.27 -4.20
N ARG A 87 -1.87 19.38 -4.17
CA ARG A 87 -0.72 19.57 -3.26
C ARG A 87 -1.13 19.53 -1.80
N ARG A 88 -2.30 20.07 -1.45
CA ARG A 88 -2.87 19.98 -0.10
C ARG A 88 -3.13 18.54 0.28
N VAL A 89 -3.77 17.77 -0.59
CA VAL A 89 -4.02 16.33 -0.38
C VAL A 89 -2.71 15.55 -0.27
N ILE A 90 -1.74 15.79 -1.16
CA ILE A 90 -0.38 15.24 -1.10
C ILE A 90 0.31 15.59 0.21
N THR A 91 0.05 16.75 0.79
CA THR A 91 0.71 17.15 2.04
C THR A 91 0.03 16.58 3.29
N GLN A 92 -1.30 16.53 3.29
CA GLN A 92 -2.08 16.27 4.50
C GLN A 92 -2.55 14.82 4.63
N ALA A 93 -2.66 14.06 3.53
CA ALA A 93 -3.04 12.65 3.63
C ALA A 93 -2.00 11.85 4.41
N LYS A 94 -2.44 11.01 5.34
CA LYS A 94 -1.60 10.11 6.12
C LYS A 94 -1.45 8.81 5.33
N ILE A 95 -0.21 8.43 5.06
CA ILE A 95 0.15 7.18 4.39
C ILE A 95 1.26 6.49 5.20
N PRO A 96 1.40 5.16 5.11
CA PRO A 96 2.50 4.48 5.75
C PRO A 96 3.86 4.85 5.14
N SER A 97 4.93 4.72 5.92
CA SER A 97 6.27 5.18 5.53
C SER A 97 6.91 4.44 4.36
N TRP A 98 6.41 3.24 4.02
CA TRP A 98 6.90 2.45 2.89
C TRP A 98 6.28 2.85 1.56
N LEU A 99 5.19 3.63 1.59
CA LEU A 99 4.51 4.10 0.39
C LEU A 99 5.14 5.43 -0.06
N ASN A 100 5.42 5.54 -1.35
CA ASN A 100 6.08 6.72 -1.90
C ASN A 100 5.12 7.91 -1.90
N ARG A 101 5.61 9.08 -1.48
CA ARG A 101 4.84 10.33 -1.54
C ARG A 101 5.36 11.16 -2.71
N PRO A 102 4.49 11.57 -3.65
CA PRO A 102 4.84 12.58 -4.65
C PRO A 102 5.33 13.87 -3.98
N SER A 103 6.08 14.67 -4.71
CA SER A 103 6.58 15.94 -4.16
C SER A 103 5.44 16.86 -3.72
N LYS A 104 5.65 17.61 -2.64
CA LYS A 104 4.64 18.54 -2.09
C LYS A 104 4.40 19.74 -3.00
N THR A 105 5.35 20.02 -3.89
CA THR A 105 5.31 21.05 -4.92
C THR A 105 4.91 20.47 -6.28
N PHE A 106 4.29 19.29 -6.30
CA PHE A 106 3.89 18.58 -7.53
C PHE A 106 3.30 19.53 -8.57
N GLY A 107 3.89 19.56 -9.76
CA GLY A 107 3.50 20.47 -10.83
C GLY A 107 4.28 21.80 -10.86
N ASP A 108 5.28 22.00 -10.00
CA ASP A 108 6.22 23.13 -10.11
C ASP A 108 7.43 22.76 -10.97
N SER A 109 7.84 23.64 -11.88
CA SER A 109 8.94 23.39 -12.83
C SER A 109 10.29 23.06 -12.19
N SER A 110 10.45 23.35 -10.90
CA SER A 110 11.64 23.05 -10.10
C SER A 110 11.71 21.61 -9.60
N ASP A 111 10.63 20.83 -9.67
CA ASP A 111 10.49 19.54 -8.98
C ASP A 111 11.10 18.34 -9.72
N GLY A 112 11.66 18.58 -10.92
CA GLY A 112 12.23 17.53 -11.75
C GLY A 112 11.20 16.53 -12.29
N LYS A 113 11.66 15.37 -12.75
CA LYS A 113 10.79 14.31 -13.29
C LYS A 113 10.16 13.50 -12.16
N VAL A 114 8.84 13.27 -12.25
CA VAL A 114 8.08 12.42 -11.34
C VAL A 114 8.41 10.95 -11.61
N ARG A 115 8.70 10.17 -10.56
CA ARG A 115 9.05 8.75 -10.69
C ARG A 115 7.81 7.89 -10.88
N LEU A 116 7.98 6.71 -11.48
CA LEU A 116 6.92 5.72 -11.71
C LEU A 116 6.11 5.41 -10.43
N ALA A 117 6.78 5.11 -9.33
CA ALA A 117 6.13 4.79 -8.07
C ALA A 117 5.38 5.99 -7.44
N ASP A 118 5.80 7.21 -7.76
CA ASP A 118 5.10 8.43 -7.34
C ASP A 118 3.82 8.60 -8.17
N TRP A 119 3.86 8.31 -9.48
CA TRP A 119 2.67 8.29 -10.33
C TRP A 119 1.64 7.25 -9.86
N ILE A 120 2.07 6.02 -9.60
CA ILE A 120 1.18 4.97 -9.09
C ILE A 120 0.52 5.43 -7.78
N THR A 121 1.29 6.00 -6.85
CA THR A 121 0.71 6.45 -5.58
C THR A 121 -0.19 7.66 -5.76
N LEU A 122 0.17 8.60 -6.64
CA LEU A 122 -0.66 9.75 -6.97
C LEU A 122 -2.04 9.31 -7.47
N PHE A 123 -2.10 8.43 -8.48
CA PHE A 123 -3.36 8.00 -9.09
C PHE A 123 -4.18 7.06 -8.21
N THR A 124 -3.54 6.15 -7.50
CA THR A 124 -4.26 5.17 -6.68
C THR A 124 -4.62 5.70 -5.29
N VAL A 125 -3.99 6.75 -4.77
CA VAL A 125 -4.22 7.22 -3.38
C VAL A 125 -4.61 8.68 -3.30
N PHE A 126 -3.78 9.58 -3.84
CA PHE A 126 -3.96 11.01 -3.61
C PHE A 126 -5.04 11.64 -4.48
N LEU A 127 -5.06 11.34 -5.78
CA LEU A 127 -6.07 11.86 -6.70
C LEU A 127 -7.49 11.45 -6.31
N PRO A 128 -7.78 10.18 -5.94
CA PRO A 128 -9.11 9.80 -5.48
C PRO A 128 -9.60 10.64 -4.29
N PHE A 129 -8.72 11.02 -3.37
CA PHE A 129 -9.06 11.94 -2.28
C PHE A 129 -9.33 13.36 -2.76
N ALA A 130 -8.62 13.86 -3.78
CA ALA A 130 -8.81 15.18 -4.35
C ALA A 130 -10.07 15.28 -5.24
N MET A 131 -10.41 14.21 -5.97
CA MET A 131 -11.47 14.18 -6.98
C MET A 131 -12.85 14.57 -6.43
N VAL A 132 -13.18 14.14 -5.21
CA VAL A 132 -14.46 14.47 -4.57
C VAL A 132 -14.63 15.96 -4.27
N GLU A 133 -13.53 16.68 -4.10
CA GLU A 133 -13.53 18.13 -3.90
C GLU A 133 -13.42 18.90 -5.23
N LEU A 134 -12.86 18.27 -6.27
CA LEU A 134 -12.76 18.84 -7.62
C LEU A 134 -14.07 18.80 -8.41
N ARG A 135 -14.97 17.86 -8.12
CA ARG A 135 -16.27 17.73 -8.83
C ARG A 135 -17.26 18.88 -8.59
N GLY A 136 -16.92 19.83 -7.72
CA GLY A 136 -17.63 21.11 -7.57
C GLY A 136 -17.21 22.18 -8.59
N SER A 137 -16.21 21.89 -9.43
CA SER A 137 -15.68 22.77 -10.47
C SER A 137 -16.32 22.48 -11.84
N PRO A 138 -16.25 23.41 -12.81
CA PRO A 138 -16.73 23.16 -14.17
C PRO A 138 -15.98 22.04 -14.94
N GLN A 139 -14.97 21.40 -14.33
CA GLN A 139 -14.09 20.38 -14.91
C GLN A 139 -14.58 18.92 -14.68
N ASN A 140 -15.89 18.67 -14.62
CA ASN A 140 -16.43 17.32 -14.35
C ASN A 140 -15.93 16.25 -15.33
N GLU A 141 -15.73 16.59 -16.59
CA GLU A 141 -15.19 15.70 -17.63
C GLU A 141 -13.76 15.22 -17.30
N LEU A 142 -12.91 16.10 -16.75
CA LEU A 142 -11.56 15.74 -16.32
C LEU A 142 -11.56 14.80 -15.12
N VAL A 143 -12.49 15.02 -14.18
CA VAL A 143 -12.67 14.13 -13.03
C VAL A 143 -13.07 12.72 -13.51
N ASP A 144 -14.00 12.60 -14.44
CA ASP A 144 -14.40 11.30 -14.98
C ASP A 144 -13.26 10.62 -15.77
N MET A 145 -12.46 11.38 -16.53
CA MET A 145 -11.27 10.84 -17.19
C MET A 145 -10.23 10.33 -16.18
N TRP A 146 -9.99 11.04 -15.08
CA TRP A 146 -9.04 10.60 -14.06
C TRP A 146 -9.52 9.41 -13.27
N TYR A 147 -10.84 9.25 -13.10
CA TYR A 147 -11.40 8.05 -12.50
C TYR A 147 -10.95 6.81 -13.28
N HIS A 148 -11.11 6.84 -14.60
CA HIS A 148 -10.67 5.75 -15.47
C HIS A 148 -9.16 5.52 -15.39
N LEU A 149 -8.36 6.58 -15.31
CA LEU A 149 -6.92 6.48 -15.12
C LEU A 149 -6.53 5.88 -13.75
N ALA A 150 -7.19 6.28 -12.67
CA ALA A 150 -6.97 5.73 -11.34
C ALA A 150 -7.32 4.25 -11.29
N MET A 151 -8.43 3.85 -11.90
CA MET A 151 -8.85 2.44 -11.97
C MET A 151 -7.93 1.59 -12.84
N LEU A 152 -7.56 2.10 -14.02
CA LEU A 152 -6.59 1.45 -14.90
C LEU A 152 -5.27 1.19 -14.15
N THR A 153 -4.80 2.18 -13.39
CA THR A 153 -3.59 2.05 -12.57
C THR A 153 -3.77 1.03 -11.45
N GLU A 154 -4.89 1.09 -10.73
CA GLU A 154 -5.17 0.18 -9.61
C GLU A 154 -5.18 -1.27 -10.08
N LEU A 155 -5.93 -1.58 -11.13
CA LEU A 155 -6.04 -2.93 -11.69
C LEU A 155 -4.69 -3.44 -12.25
N ALA A 156 -3.87 -2.55 -12.81
CA ALA A 156 -2.53 -2.91 -13.30
C ALA A 156 -1.56 -3.33 -12.18
N VAL A 157 -1.77 -2.84 -10.95
CA VAL A 157 -0.86 -3.06 -9.81
C VAL A 157 -1.43 -3.99 -8.74
N GLU A 158 -2.57 -4.62 -9.02
CA GLU A 158 -3.16 -5.68 -8.20
C GLU A 158 -2.23 -6.89 -8.06
N TYR A 159 -2.39 -7.62 -6.95
CA TYR A 159 -1.64 -8.85 -6.67
C TYR A 159 -2.42 -10.13 -6.98
N GLU A 160 -3.69 -9.98 -7.36
CA GLU A 160 -4.56 -11.06 -7.79
C GLU A 160 -5.25 -10.63 -9.10
N VAL A 161 -5.39 -11.56 -10.03
CA VAL A 161 -6.04 -11.34 -11.32
C VAL A 161 -7.07 -12.43 -11.53
N ASP A 162 -8.27 -12.02 -11.90
CA ASP A 162 -9.31 -12.88 -12.41
C ASP A 162 -9.90 -12.30 -13.70
N GLU A 163 -10.80 -13.05 -14.34
CA GLU A 163 -11.46 -12.62 -15.58
C GLU A 163 -12.24 -11.31 -15.38
N SER A 164 -12.86 -11.11 -14.22
CA SER A 164 -13.61 -9.88 -13.93
C SER A 164 -12.68 -8.66 -13.91
N ASN A 165 -11.54 -8.77 -13.24
CA ASN A 165 -10.52 -7.71 -13.19
C ASN A 165 -9.97 -7.38 -14.57
N ILE A 166 -9.77 -8.39 -15.42
CA ILE A 166 -9.29 -8.21 -16.80
C ILE A 166 -10.33 -7.46 -17.65
N GLN A 167 -11.62 -7.82 -17.54
CA GLN A 167 -12.67 -7.13 -18.27
C GLN A 167 -12.89 -5.70 -17.76
N CYS A 168 -12.86 -5.48 -16.45
CA CYS A 168 -12.87 -4.13 -15.87
C CYS A 168 -11.66 -3.31 -16.35
N TYR A 169 -10.48 -3.93 -16.42
CA TYR A 169 -9.31 -3.27 -16.95
C TYR A 169 -9.51 -2.86 -18.41
N LEU A 170 -10.13 -3.66 -19.28
CA LEU A 170 -10.39 -3.30 -20.68
C LEU A 170 -11.41 -2.16 -20.84
N TYR A 171 -12.36 -2.07 -19.91
CA TYR A 171 -13.40 -1.04 -19.89
C TYR A 171 -12.82 0.37 -19.69
N HIS A 172 -11.99 0.58 -18.67
CA HIS A 172 -11.47 1.91 -18.33
C HIS A 172 -10.63 2.64 -19.40
N PRO A 173 -9.64 2.02 -20.08
CA PRO A 173 -8.86 2.68 -21.11
C PRO A 173 -9.72 2.98 -22.33
N THR A 174 -10.74 2.15 -22.61
CA THR A 174 -11.75 2.40 -23.65
C THR A 174 -12.60 3.62 -23.32
N CYS A 175 -13.18 3.71 -22.13
CA CYS A 175 -13.93 4.88 -21.71
C CYS A 175 -13.07 6.14 -21.66
N TYR A 176 -11.87 6.04 -21.08
CA TYR A 176 -10.91 7.15 -21.09
C TYR A 176 -10.61 7.63 -22.51
N ARG A 177 -10.36 6.71 -23.46
CA ARG A 177 -10.01 7.07 -24.84
C ARG A 177 -11.18 7.72 -25.57
N SER A 178 -12.39 7.21 -25.38
CA SER A 178 -13.61 7.80 -25.94
C SER A 178 -13.84 9.21 -25.40
N ASN A 179 -13.77 9.40 -24.08
CA ASN A 179 -13.94 10.72 -23.45
C ASN A 179 -12.85 11.70 -23.92
N LEU A 180 -11.61 11.25 -24.02
CA LEU A 180 -10.51 12.07 -24.54
C LEU A 180 -10.76 12.51 -25.98
N GLN A 181 -11.28 11.62 -26.83
CA GLN A 181 -11.58 11.95 -28.23
C GLN A 181 -12.73 12.95 -28.37
N GLU A 182 -13.74 12.86 -27.49
CA GLU A 182 -14.89 13.76 -27.48
C GLU A 182 -14.52 15.15 -26.94
N CYS A 183 -13.83 15.22 -25.80
CA CYS A 183 -13.49 16.48 -25.13
C CYS A 183 -12.23 17.16 -25.72
N HIS A 184 -11.29 16.37 -26.23
CA HIS A 184 -9.98 16.81 -26.72
C HIS A 184 -9.57 16.12 -28.03
N PRO A 185 -10.32 16.32 -29.13
CA PRO A 185 -10.08 15.67 -30.42
C PRO A 185 -8.71 16.01 -31.02
N GLU A 186 -8.06 17.08 -30.55
CA GLU A 186 -6.70 17.45 -30.95
C GLU A 186 -5.63 16.48 -30.42
N LEU A 187 -5.94 15.70 -29.38
CA LEU A 187 -4.99 14.76 -28.76
C LEU A 187 -5.04 13.40 -29.45
N ALA A 188 -3.97 13.10 -30.19
CA ALA A 188 -3.79 11.81 -30.83
C ALA A 188 -3.49 10.69 -29.81
N ALA A 189 -3.81 9.44 -30.19
CA ALA A 189 -3.43 8.29 -29.38
C ALA A 189 -1.90 8.16 -29.32
N THR A 190 -1.35 7.97 -28.13
CA THR A 190 0.08 7.72 -27.95
C THR A 190 0.40 6.21 -28.04
N PRO A 191 1.63 5.82 -28.40
CA PRO A 191 2.07 4.41 -28.31
C PRO A 191 1.80 3.82 -26.92
N ASN A 192 2.01 4.62 -25.88
CA ASN A 192 1.76 4.23 -24.50
C ASN A 192 0.30 3.87 -24.23
N GLN A 193 -0.63 4.65 -24.80
CA GLN A 193 -2.06 4.35 -24.76
C GLN A 193 -2.41 3.08 -25.53
N HIS A 194 -1.78 2.83 -26.68
CA HIS A 194 -1.94 1.58 -27.40
C HIS A 194 -1.46 0.38 -26.58
N MET A 195 -0.29 0.48 -25.93
CA MET A 195 0.25 -0.63 -25.15
C MET A 195 -0.57 -0.99 -23.93
N ALA A 196 -1.29 -0.03 -23.33
CA ALA A 196 -2.19 -0.33 -22.23
C ALA A 196 -3.25 -1.39 -22.62
N TYR A 197 -3.66 -1.48 -23.89
CA TYR A 197 -4.59 -2.51 -24.38
C TYR A 197 -3.99 -3.91 -24.48
N HIS A 198 -2.66 -4.06 -24.41
CA HIS A 198 -2.01 -5.38 -24.40
C HIS A 198 -1.90 -5.99 -23.00
N LEU A 199 -2.04 -5.19 -21.93
CA LEU A 199 -1.94 -5.68 -20.55
C LEU A 199 -2.92 -6.81 -20.24
N PRO A 200 -4.21 -6.79 -20.65
CA PRO A 200 -5.17 -7.89 -20.46
C PRO A 200 -4.62 -9.26 -20.89
N LYS A 201 -4.03 -9.32 -22.09
CA LYS A 201 -3.46 -10.55 -22.62
C LYS A 201 -2.28 -11.04 -21.75
N GLN A 202 -1.50 -10.10 -21.23
CA GLN A 202 -0.41 -10.41 -20.30
C GLN A 202 -0.94 -10.94 -18.97
N LEU A 203 -1.96 -10.30 -18.41
CA LEU A 203 -2.61 -10.72 -17.17
C LEU A 203 -3.21 -12.13 -17.29
N CYS A 204 -3.84 -12.47 -18.43
CA CYS A 204 -4.32 -13.83 -18.71
C CYS A 204 -3.17 -14.86 -18.80
N SER A 205 -2.04 -14.46 -19.39
CA SER A 205 -0.96 -15.40 -19.73
C SER A 205 0.02 -15.63 -18.58
N PHE A 206 0.30 -14.60 -17.79
CA PHE A 206 1.37 -14.60 -16.78
C PHE A 206 0.88 -14.26 -15.37
N GLY A 207 -0.40 -13.92 -15.21
CA GLY A 207 -0.95 -13.48 -13.94
C GLY A 207 -0.64 -12.00 -13.64
N PRO A 208 -0.67 -11.59 -12.36
CA PRO A 208 -0.58 -10.18 -11.97
C PRO A 208 0.70 -9.50 -12.43
N ALA A 209 0.56 -8.39 -13.16
CA ALA A 209 1.68 -7.65 -13.75
C ALA A 209 2.67 -7.12 -12.69
N ASN A 210 2.22 -6.93 -11.45
CA ASN A 210 3.08 -6.46 -10.38
C ASN A 210 4.26 -7.42 -10.11
N PHE A 211 4.08 -8.74 -10.28
CA PHE A 211 5.17 -9.72 -10.15
C PHE A 211 6.20 -9.66 -11.29
N LEU A 212 5.80 -9.12 -12.44
CA LEU A 212 6.62 -9.05 -13.65
C LEU A 212 7.26 -7.67 -13.86
N ALA A 213 6.79 -6.68 -13.11
CA ALA A 213 7.21 -5.30 -13.32
C ALA A 213 8.69 -5.11 -12.95
N LEU A 214 9.43 -4.39 -13.82
CA LEU A 214 10.89 -4.32 -13.80
C LEU A 214 11.46 -3.54 -12.61
N TRP A 215 10.63 -2.83 -11.85
CA TRP A 215 11.03 -2.16 -10.60
C TRP A 215 11.65 -3.14 -9.57
N HIS A 216 11.27 -4.43 -9.59
CA HIS A 216 11.94 -5.47 -8.81
C HIS A 216 13.40 -5.65 -9.25
N PHE A 217 13.66 -5.64 -10.56
CA PHE A 217 14.99 -5.76 -11.14
C PHE A 217 15.81 -4.46 -11.01
N GLU A 218 15.19 -3.29 -11.07
CA GLU A 218 15.85 -2.01 -10.78
C GLU A 218 16.35 -1.94 -9.33
N GLN A 219 15.55 -2.45 -8.37
CA GLN A 219 15.98 -2.58 -6.99
C GLN A 219 17.17 -3.55 -6.86
N ILE A 220 17.12 -4.69 -7.55
CA ILE A 220 18.23 -5.65 -7.62
C ILE A 220 19.47 -4.96 -8.22
N ASN A 221 19.34 -4.22 -9.32
CA ASN A 221 20.44 -3.48 -9.95
C ASN A 221 21.04 -2.45 -8.98
N GLY A 222 20.22 -1.69 -8.26
CA GLY A 222 20.68 -0.74 -7.25
C GLY A 222 21.39 -1.41 -6.06
N ILE A 223 21.02 -2.65 -5.72
CA ILE A 223 21.74 -3.47 -4.73
C ILE A 223 23.07 -3.95 -5.33
N LEU A 224 23.05 -4.49 -6.55
CA LEU A 224 24.22 -5.01 -7.25
C LEU A 224 25.28 -3.92 -7.49
N GLN A 225 24.87 -2.70 -7.81
CA GLN A 225 25.77 -1.54 -7.94
C GLN A 225 26.50 -1.19 -6.65
N LYS A 226 25.95 -1.56 -5.48
CA LYS A 226 26.59 -1.36 -4.17
C LYS A 226 27.51 -2.52 -3.77
N VAL A 227 27.49 -3.64 -4.51
CA VAL A 227 28.38 -4.77 -4.28
C VAL A 227 29.72 -4.48 -4.94
N ALA A 228 30.81 -4.51 -4.17
CA ALA A 228 32.16 -4.34 -4.70
C ALA A 228 32.47 -5.46 -5.73
N THR A 229 32.66 -5.07 -6.99
CA THR A 229 32.98 -5.92 -8.15
C THR A 229 34.43 -6.41 -8.13
N ASN A 230 34.95 -6.83 -6.97
CA ASN A 230 36.29 -7.39 -6.86
C ASN A 230 36.29 -8.86 -7.29
N ASN A 231 35.92 -9.19 -8.54
CA ASN A 231 36.08 -10.46 -9.30
C ASN A 231 36.33 -11.80 -8.54
N LYS A 232 35.79 -11.94 -7.33
CA LYS A 232 35.92 -13.11 -6.45
C LYS A 232 34.55 -13.76 -6.36
N ILE A 233 34.04 -14.17 -7.51
CA ILE A 233 32.86 -15.03 -7.65
C ILE A 233 33.29 -16.45 -7.31
N LYS A 234 33.63 -16.74 -6.03
CA LYS A 234 33.81 -18.13 -5.60
C LYS A 234 33.19 -18.52 -4.27
N HIS A 235 32.64 -17.61 -3.44
CA HIS A 235 32.15 -18.07 -2.11
C HIS A 235 31.01 -17.27 -1.46
N LYS A 236 30.32 -16.37 -2.17
CA LYS A 236 29.29 -15.51 -1.53
C LYS A 236 27.88 -15.59 -2.12
N THR A 237 27.66 -16.43 -3.13
CA THR A 237 26.38 -16.47 -3.87
C THR A 237 25.28 -17.25 -3.12
N PHE A 238 25.63 -18.28 -2.34
CA PHE A 238 24.63 -19.15 -1.68
C PHE A 238 24.01 -18.60 -0.37
N PRO A 239 24.71 -17.86 0.51
CA PRO A 239 24.11 -17.37 1.76
C PRO A 239 23.09 -16.25 1.57
N PHE A 240 23.13 -15.52 0.46
CA PHE A 240 22.25 -14.37 0.22
C PHE A 240 20.82 -14.81 -0.12
N TYR A 241 20.65 -15.87 -0.92
CA TYR A 241 19.34 -16.44 -1.27
C TYR A 241 18.70 -17.21 -0.10
N LEU A 242 19.49 -17.91 0.73
CA LEU A 242 18.98 -18.63 1.89
C LEU A 242 18.47 -17.71 3.02
N ASN A 243 18.91 -16.44 3.05
CA ASN A 243 18.45 -15.49 4.06
C ASN A 243 17.08 -14.86 3.74
N MET A 244 16.60 -14.98 2.49
CA MET A 244 15.22 -14.62 2.10
C MET A 244 14.20 -15.67 2.58
N ASN A 245 14.60 -16.94 2.68
CA ASN A 245 13.69 -18.06 3.03
C ASN A 245 13.62 -18.39 4.53
N ASN A 246 14.35 -17.68 5.39
CA ASN A 246 14.39 -17.93 6.84
C ASN A 246 13.45 -17.04 7.66
N SER A 247 12.38 -16.52 7.07
CA SER A 247 11.24 -15.96 7.81
C SER A 247 10.23 -17.04 8.21
N GLN A 248 10.69 -18.16 8.76
CA GLN A 248 9.80 -18.98 9.59
C GLN A 248 9.49 -18.19 10.87
N GLN A 249 8.32 -17.56 10.90
CA GLN A 249 7.77 -16.79 12.03
C GLN A 249 7.67 -17.58 13.34
N HIS A 250 8.04 -18.86 13.37
CA HIS A 250 7.90 -19.72 14.54
C HIS A 250 8.95 -19.46 15.65
N ASN A 251 10.13 -18.90 15.33
CA ASN A 251 11.21 -18.70 16.32
C ASN A 251 11.39 -17.27 16.85
N GLN A 252 10.76 -16.24 16.26
CA GLN A 252 10.95 -14.84 16.71
C GLN A 252 10.27 -14.49 18.05
N ASN A 253 9.36 -15.36 18.53
CA ASN A 253 8.59 -15.09 19.75
C ASN A 253 9.23 -15.67 21.00
N ILE A 254 10.32 -16.44 20.93
CA ILE A 254 10.97 -17.02 22.12
C ILE A 254 12.15 -16.12 22.50
N LEU A 255 12.16 -15.64 23.74
CA LEU A 255 13.30 -14.90 24.29
C LEU A 255 14.35 -15.87 24.82
N ASP A 256 15.61 -15.58 24.52
CA ASP A 256 16.76 -16.16 25.23
C ASP A 256 17.01 -15.46 26.57
N ASP A 257 17.89 -16.02 27.40
CA ASP A 257 18.18 -15.50 28.74
C ASP A 257 18.78 -14.08 28.72
N ASN A 258 19.52 -13.73 27.66
CA ASN A 258 20.13 -12.41 27.49
C ASN A 258 19.07 -11.35 27.18
N GLN A 259 18.15 -11.65 26.26
CA GLN A 259 16.99 -10.83 25.90
C GLN A 259 16.09 -10.64 27.12
N LEU A 260 15.87 -11.69 27.91
CA LEU A 260 15.05 -11.64 29.12
C LEU A 260 15.68 -10.73 30.19
N SER A 261 16.99 -10.84 30.43
CA SER A 261 17.69 -10.01 31.41
C SER A 261 17.64 -8.51 31.10
N LYS A 262 17.49 -8.15 29.82
CA LYS A 262 17.39 -6.77 29.32
C LYS A 262 15.94 -6.27 29.26
N LEU A 263 14.94 -7.12 29.48
CA LEU A 263 13.54 -6.75 29.39
C LEU A 263 13.14 -5.89 30.60
N LYS A 264 12.98 -4.59 30.38
CA LYS A 264 12.40 -3.68 31.38
C LYS A 264 10.92 -3.46 31.07
N THR A 265 10.05 -3.81 32.01
CA THR A 265 8.63 -3.45 31.96
C THR A 265 8.46 -2.02 32.46
N ASN A 266 7.75 -1.20 31.70
CA ASN A 266 7.57 0.24 31.94
C ASN A 266 6.11 0.68 31.80
N PHE A 267 5.19 -0.27 31.62
CA PHE A 267 3.77 0.00 31.45
C PHE A 267 2.96 -0.79 32.44
N SER A 268 2.25 -0.08 33.32
CA SER A 268 1.22 -0.67 34.17
C SER A 268 -0.08 -0.69 33.38
N ILE A 269 -0.61 -1.88 33.12
CA ILE A 269 -1.79 -2.05 32.27
C ILE A 269 -3.03 -1.59 33.05
N PRO A 270 -3.79 -0.59 32.54
CA PRO A 270 -5.02 -0.15 33.18
C PRO A 270 -6.04 -1.29 33.33
N VAL A 271 -6.84 -1.27 34.39
CA VAL A 271 -7.77 -2.37 34.74
C VAL A 271 -8.73 -2.73 33.58
N HIS A 272 -9.23 -1.75 32.85
CA HIS A 272 -10.12 -1.97 31.70
C HIS A 272 -9.41 -2.69 30.55
N LEU A 273 -8.16 -2.30 30.25
CA LEU A 273 -7.34 -2.89 29.21
C LEU A 273 -6.87 -4.29 29.62
N TYR A 274 -6.53 -4.48 30.89
CA TYR A 274 -6.11 -5.77 31.44
C TYR A 274 -7.19 -6.85 31.28
N LYS A 275 -8.47 -6.49 31.49
CA LYS A 275 -9.59 -7.41 31.22
C LYS A 275 -9.61 -7.86 29.75
N GLN A 276 -9.43 -6.93 28.81
CA GLN A 276 -9.36 -7.25 27.38
C GLN A 276 -8.16 -8.14 27.05
N VAL A 277 -6.99 -7.88 27.64
CA VAL A 277 -5.79 -8.71 27.46
C VAL A 277 -6.07 -10.17 27.80
N VAL A 278 -6.70 -10.43 28.96
CA VAL A 278 -7.05 -11.80 29.38
C VAL A 278 -8.05 -12.44 28.42
N THR A 279 -9.05 -11.70 27.94
CA THR A 279 -10.00 -12.18 26.92
C THR A 279 -9.30 -12.57 25.62
N VAL A 280 -8.43 -11.69 25.09
CA VAL A 280 -7.66 -11.94 23.87
C VAL A 280 -6.77 -13.17 24.04
N PHE A 281 -6.16 -13.35 25.21
CA PHE A 281 -5.36 -14.54 25.52
C PHE A 281 -6.17 -15.83 25.43
N ASN A 282 -7.35 -15.87 26.07
CA ASN A 282 -8.21 -17.04 26.06
C ASN A 282 -8.81 -17.30 24.67
N GLN A 283 -9.07 -16.28 23.86
CA GLN A 283 -9.61 -16.48 22.51
C GLN A 283 -8.57 -16.97 21.51
N ASN A 284 -7.32 -16.47 21.58
CA ASN A 284 -6.33 -16.67 20.50
C ASN A 284 -5.22 -17.65 20.87
N TYR A 285 -4.99 -17.92 22.15
CA TYR A 285 -3.87 -18.73 22.62
C TYR A 285 -4.27 -19.87 23.56
N GLN A 286 -5.58 -20.08 23.79
CA GLN A 286 -6.07 -21.18 24.59
C GLN A 286 -5.75 -22.52 23.91
N LYS A 287 -5.11 -23.40 24.68
CA LYS A 287 -4.88 -24.81 24.32
C LYS A 287 -5.72 -25.65 25.28
N PRO A 288 -6.04 -26.93 24.96
CA PRO A 288 -6.91 -27.79 25.79
C PRO A 288 -6.49 -27.98 27.26
N ARG A 289 -5.31 -27.48 27.66
CA ARG A 289 -4.76 -27.52 29.02
C ARG A 289 -4.10 -26.19 29.45
N HIS A 290 -4.55 -25.05 28.92
CA HIS A 290 -4.05 -23.73 29.30
C HIS A 290 -5.20 -22.73 29.40
N GLU A 291 -5.42 -22.18 30.58
CA GLU A 291 -6.40 -21.12 30.82
C GLU A 291 -5.69 -19.91 31.41
N PHE A 292 -5.90 -18.73 30.83
CA PHE A 292 -5.26 -17.49 31.26
C PHE A 292 -6.13 -16.80 32.31
N PHE A 293 -5.55 -16.58 33.49
CA PHE A 293 -6.26 -16.05 34.67
C PHE A 293 -5.82 -14.65 35.07
N ALA A 294 -6.80 -13.86 35.50
CA ALA A 294 -6.66 -12.51 36.04
C ALA A 294 -6.36 -12.46 37.56
N LYS A 295 -6.38 -13.60 38.26
CA LYS A 295 -6.16 -13.64 39.73
C LYS A 295 -4.67 -13.75 40.05
N HIS A 296 -4.19 -12.88 40.93
CA HIS A 296 -2.77 -12.81 41.33
C HIS A 296 -2.46 -13.43 42.70
N LYS A 297 -3.48 -13.94 43.42
CA LYS A 297 -3.33 -14.62 44.71
C LYS A 297 -4.21 -15.88 44.75
N GLY A 298 -3.67 -16.99 45.22
CA GLY A 298 -4.38 -18.26 45.42
C GLY A 298 -3.54 -19.50 45.09
N ASN A 299 -4.10 -20.69 45.33
CA ASN A 299 -3.55 -21.96 44.87
C ASN A 299 -3.94 -22.18 43.41
N PHE A 300 -2.97 -22.08 42.50
CA PHE A 300 -3.20 -22.22 41.06
C PHE A 300 -2.99 -23.66 40.61
N LYS A 301 -3.88 -24.15 39.75
CA LYS A 301 -3.70 -25.46 39.12
C LYS A 301 -2.56 -25.39 38.10
N PRO A 302 -1.83 -26.49 37.80
CA PRO A 302 -0.67 -26.48 36.91
C PRO A 302 -0.93 -25.96 35.48
N PHE A 303 -2.19 -25.96 35.04
CA PHE A 303 -2.63 -25.50 33.72
C PHE A 303 -3.08 -24.02 33.70
N GLN A 304 -3.10 -23.34 34.83
CA GLN A 304 -3.49 -21.93 34.92
C GLN A 304 -2.27 -21.04 34.71
N LYS A 305 -2.31 -20.18 33.70
CA LYS A 305 -1.26 -19.20 33.41
C LYS A 305 -1.70 -17.82 33.91
N ILE A 306 -0.94 -17.26 34.86
CA ILE A 306 -1.18 -15.92 35.39
C ILE A 306 -0.71 -14.90 34.36
N VAL A 307 -1.59 -13.96 33.99
CA VAL A 307 -1.25 -12.87 33.08
C VAL A 307 -0.66 -11.70 33.88
N PRO A 308 0.57 -11.24 33.61
CA PRO A 308 1.16 -10.09 34.30
C PRO A 308 0.34 -8.79 34.15
N THR A 309 0.34 -7.93 35.15
CA THR A 309 -0.27 -6.59 35.07
C THR A 309 0.66 -5.52 34.49
N VAL A 310 1.89 -5.92 34.18
CA VAL A 310 2.93 -5.04 33.64
C VAL A 310 3.38 -5.55 32.28
N ALA A 311 3.71 -4.60 31.40
CA ALA A 311 4.19 -4.85 30.06
C ALA A 311 5.32 -3.88 29.70
N LYS A 312 5.92 -4.11 28.54
CA LYS A 312 6.91 -3.23 27.93
C LYS A 312 6.26 -2.48 26.78
N ILE A 313 6.25 -1.15 26.82
CA ILE A 313 5.87 -0.33 25.67
C ILE A 313 6.91 -0.51 24.57
N ILE A 314 6.41 -0.72 23.36
CA ILE A 314 7.17 -0.59 22.14
C ILE A 314 6.42 0.37 21.23
N HIS A 315 7.09 0.92 20.23
CA HIS A 315 6.47 1.91 19.35
C HIS A 315 6.41 1.48 17.89
N SER A 316 7.00 0.33 17.59
CA SER A 316 6.94 -0.26 16.27
C SER A 316 7.20 -1.74 16.31
N PHE A 317 6.57 -2.49 15.42
CA PHE A 317 6.92 -3.87 15.13
C PHE A 317 6.85 -4.12 13.63
N LYS A 318 7.48 -5.21 13.19
CA LYS A 318 7.42 -5.65 11.79
C LYS A 318 6.55 -6.88 11.67
N GLN A 319 5.72 -6.90 10.63
CA GLN A 319 4.93 -8.07 10.26
C GLN A 319 4.81 -8.10 8.74
N SER A 320 5.08 -9.25 8.14
CA SER A 320 4.95 -9.43 6.69
C SER A 320 5.77 -8.38 5.89
N GLY A 321 6.99 -8.08 6.34
CA GLY A 321 7.86 -7.07 5.72
C GLY A 321 7.49 -5.61 5.99
N LEU A 322 6.30 -5.33 6.53
CA LEU A 322 5.79 -3.98 6.79
C LEU A 322 6.05 -3.57 8.24
N THR A 323 6.26 -2.27 8.46
CA THR A 323 6.48 -1.71 9.80
C THR A 323 5.24 -0.96 10.25
N TYR A 324 4.68 -1.36 11.39
CA TYR A 324 3.54 -0.73 12.05
C TYR A 324 4.03 0.10 13.23
N THR A 325 3.45 1.28 13.44
CA THR A 325 3.94 2.30 14.39
C THR A 325 2.82 3.03 15.12
N ASP A 326 3.10 3.49 16.35
CA ASP A 326 2.21 4.37 17.14
C ASP A 326 2.71 5.83 17.24
N PHE A 327 3.88 6.15 16.66
CA PHE A 327 4.52 7.47 16.81
C PHE A 327 3.90 8.59 15.97
N SER A 328 3.81 9.80 16.55
CA SER A 328 3.34 11.01 15.86
C SER A 328 4.35 11.60 14.85
N ASN A 329 5.67 11.43 15.04
CA ASN A 329 6.70 12.06 14.21
C ASN A 329 6.84 11.46 12.80
N LYS A 330 6.68 10.14 12.67
CA LYS A 330 6.59 9.42 11.39
C LYS A 330 5.14 9.13 10.97
N GLY A 331 4.17 9.58 11.77
CA GLY A 331 2.76 9.24 11.64
C GLY A 331 2.44 7.89 12.27
N SER A 332 1.33 7.85 13.01
CA SER A 332 0.78 6.57 13.47
C SER A 332 0.21 5.82 12.28
N SER A 333 0.35 4.49 12.32
CA SER A 333 -0.20 3.61 11.30
C SER A 333 -1.72 3.58 11.40
N SER A 334 -2.39 4.03 10.35
CA SER A 334 -3.79 3.67 10.11
C SER A 334 -3.87 2.30 9.44
N ILE A 335 -4.80 1.46 9.88
CA ILE A 335 -4.89 0.05 9.50
C ILE A 335 -6.33 -0.40 9.29
N THR A 336 -6.48 -1.45 8.49
CA THR A 336 -7.65 -2.32 8.44
C THR A 336 -7.36 -3.55 9.30
N TYR A 337 -8.30 -3.98 10.13
CA TYR A 337 -8.11 -5.12 11.05
C TYR A 337 -9.43 -5.85 11.30
N ASN A 338 -9.34 -7.06 11.82
CA ASN A 338 -10.49 -7.87 12.20
C ASN A 338 -10.60 -8.00 13.72
N VAL A 339 -11.81 -7.88 14.24
CA VAL A 339 -12.12 -8.26 15.63
C VAL A 339 -13.26 -9.28 15.57
N GLY A 340 -12.97 -10.52 16.00
CA GLY A 340 -13.88 -11.65 15.78
C GLY A 340 -13.77 -12.26 14.38
N SER A 341 -14.74 -13.09 14.00
CA SER A 341 -14.65 -13.95 12.82
C SER A 341 -14.95 -13.25 11.48
N GLU A 342 -15.74 -12.18 11.45
CA GLU A 342 -16.29 -11.70 10.15
C GLU A 342 -16.31 -10.18 9.93
N GLN A 343 -15.98 -9.35 10.92
CA GLN A 343 -16.11 -7.90 10.78
C GLN A 343 -14.77 -7.19 10.61
N ARG A 344 -14.63 -6.51 9.47
CA ARG A 344 -13.52 -5.61 9.15
C ARG A 344 -13.76 -4.23 9.76
N PHE A 345 -12.75 -3.72 10.46
CA PHE A 345 -12.73 -2.39 11.06
C PHE A 345 -11.55 -1.59 10.54
N PHE A 346 -11.67 -0.27 10.67
CA PHE A 346 -10.63 0.70 10.33
C PHE A 346 -10.27 1.49 11.57
N GLY A 347 -9.00 1.80 11.73
CA GLY A 347 -8.53 2.47 12.94
C GLY A 347 -7.11 2.97 12.84
N THR A 348 -6.67 3.67 13.87
CA THR A 348 -5.29 4.17 14.01
C THR A 348 -4.65 3.57 15.25
N ILE A 349 -3.42 3.09 15.13
CA ILE A 349 -2.69 2.49 16.26
C ILE A 349 -2.35 3.59 17.28
N THR A 350 -2.78 3.42 18.53
CA THR A 350 -2.51 4.40 19.60
C THR A 350 -1.43 3.96 20.56
N GLN A 351 -1.28 2.65 20.77
CA GLN A 351 -0.28 2.10 21.67
C GLN A 351 0.09 0.69 21.24
N ILE A 352 1.37 0.35 21.32
CA ILE A 352 1.84 -1.04 21.19
C ILE A 352 2.56 -1.44 22.48
N PHE A 353 2.34 -2.67 22.94
CA PHE A 353 3.07 -3.20 24.09
C PHE A 353 3.31 -4.70 23.96
N GLU A 354 4.34 -5.18 24.66
CA GLU A 354 4.74 -6.58 24.68
C GLU A 354 4.67 -7.14 26.09
N MET A 355 4.17 -8.36 26.20
CA MET A 355 4.13 -9.15 27.41
C MET A 355 4.95 -10.41 27.22
N VAL A 356 5.63 -10.85 28.27
CA VAL A 356 6.38 -12.11 28.27
C VAL A 356 5.71 -13.07 29.23
N LEU A 357 5.34 -14.24 28.73
CA LEU A 357 4.74 -15.31 29.50
C LEU A 357 5.60 -16.56 29.44
N PHE A 358 5.52 -17.33 30.50
CA PHE A 358 6.23 -18.58 30.64
C PHE A 358 5.43 -19.76 30.03
N GLU A 359 6.09 -20.59 29.22
CA GLU A 359 5.53 -21.86 28.74
C GLU A 359 6.47 -23.03 29.11
N LYS A 360 5.91 -24.08 29.71
CA LYS A 360 6.60 -25.37 29.87
C LYS A 360 6.48 -26.15 28.57
N CYS A 361 7.61 -26.53 27.98
CA CYS A 361 7.63 -27.49 26.88
C CYS A 361 7.48 -28.93 27.38
N CYS A 362 7.05 -29.82 26.48
CA CYS A 362 6.94 -31.26 26.75
C CYS A 362 8.27 -31.91 27.20
N THR A 363 9.38 -31.29 26.81
CA THR A 363 10.76 -31.69 27.16
C THR A 363 11.21 -31.21 28.55
N GLY A 364 10.37 -30.47 29.29
CA GLY A 364 10.73 -29.87 30.58
C GLY A 364 11.50 -28.55 30.48
N GLU A 365 11.94 -28.17 29.28
CA GLU A 365 12.57 -26.87 29.02
C GLU A 365 11.59 -25.71 29.20
N ARG A 366 12.14 -24.64 29.78
CA ARG A 366 11.43 -23.39 30.07
C ARG A 366 11.60 -22.44 28.88
N LYS A 367 10.50 -22.02 28.25
CA LYS A 367 10.56 -21.02 27.17
C LYS A 367 9.77 -19.77 27.55
N HIS A 368 10.39 -18.61 27.36
CA HIS A 368 9.77 -17.31 27.55
C HIS A 368 9.21 -16.83 26.22
N LYS A 369 7.89 -16.79 26.10
CA LYS A 369 7.23 -16.39 24.86
C LYS A 369 6.75 -14.95 24.95
N LYS A 370 7.07 -14.17 23.92
CA LYS A 370 6.66 -12.80 23.69
C LYS A 370 5.28 -12.76 23.04
N TYR A 371 4.45 -11.85 23.52
CA TYR A 371 3.12 -11.58 23.01
C TYR A 371 2.99 -10.08 22.78
N THR A 372 2.78 -9.68 21.54
CA THR A 372 2.59 -8.28 21.15
C THR A 372 1.11 -7.97 21.10
N PHE A 373 0.74 -6.84 21.67
CA PHE A 373 -0.61 -6.29 21.69
C PHE A 373 -0.61 -4.90 21.07
N VAL A 374 -1.70 -4.61 20.35
CA VAL A 374 -1.88 -3.35 19.63
C VAL A 374 -3.21 -2.75 20.05
N CYS A 375 -3.17 -1.56 20.63
CA CYS A 375 -4.34 -0.74 20.90
C CYS A 375 -4.64 0.07 19.64
N VAL A 376 -5.88 -0.02 19.16
CA VAL A 376 -6.35 0.66 17.97
C VAL A 376 -7.53 1.54 18.32
N GLN A 377 -7.43 2.83 18.02
CA GLN A 377 -8.59 3.71 18.04
C GLN A 377 -9.42 3.46 16.78
N ARG A 378 -10.58 2.83 16.97
CA ARG A 378 -11.54 2.52 15.91
C ARG A 378 -12.11 3.81 15.30
N LEU A 379 -12.29 3.81 13.99
CA LEU A 379 -13.04 4.84 13.28
C LEU A 379 -14.53 4.52 13.31
N GLU A 380 -15.34 5.50 13.70
CA GLU A 380 -16.80 5.36 13.77
C GLU A 380 -17.43 5.62 12.41
N LYS A 381 -18.31 4.71 11.98
CA LYS A 381 -19.06 4.86 10.73
C LYS A 381 -19.94 6.11 10.80
N LEU A 382 -20.19 6.72 9.66
CA LEU A 382 -21.18 7.78 9.56
C LEU A 382 -22.56 7.24 9.93
N ASN A 383 -23.39 8.12 10.47
CA ASN A 383 -24.80 7.80 10.62
C ASN A 383 -25.46 7.73 9.22
N PRO A 384 -26.65 7.11 9.07
CA PRO A 384 -27.28 6.97 7.77
C PRO A 384 -27.54 8.30 7.03
N VAL A 385 -27.73 9.41 7.76
CA VAL A 385 -27.98 10.73 7.17
C VAL A 385 -26.72 11.34 6.57
N ASP A 386 -25.59 11.25 7.28
CA ASP A 386 -24.30 11.75 6.81
C ASP A 386 -23.68 10.80 5.77
N GLU A 387 -24.00 9.50 5.80
CA GLU A 387 -23.57 8.56 4.75
C GLU A 387 -24.18 8.91 3.39
N LEU A 388 -25.41 9.43 3.33
CA LEU A 388 -26.02 9.91 2.07
C LEU A 388 -25.25 11.10 1.45
N LYS A 389 -24.47 11.81 2.27
CA LYS A 389 -23.62 12.93 1.84
C LYS A 389 -22.22 12.47 1.41
N ASN A 390 -21.88 11.18 1.58
CA ASN A 390 -20.61 10.62 1.17
C ASN A 390 -20.46 10.71 -0.36
N PRO A 391 -19.48 11.48 -0.89
CA PRO A 391 -19.30 11.62 -2.32
C PRO A 391 -18.58 10.42 -2.95
N TYR A 392 -17.77 9.68 -2.18
CA TYR A 392 -16.87 8.66 -2.72
C TYR A 392 -17.56 7.56 -3.52
N PRO A 393 -18.69 6.96 -3.08
CA PRO A 393 -19.40 5.95 -3.86
C PRO A 393 -19.91 6.46 -5.21
N LYS A 394 -20.09 7.77 -5.38
CA LYS A 394 -20.56 8.39 -6.64
C LYS A 394 -19.42 8.86 -7.54
N VAL A 395 -18.26 9.20 -6.97
CA VAL A 395 -17.12 9.76 -7.70
C VAL A 395 -16.08 8.69 -8.04
N CYS A 396 -15.86 7.74 -7.12
CA CYS A 396 -14.89 6.66 -7.27
C CYS A 396 -15.44 5.32 -6.73
N PRO A 397 -16.50 4.77 -7.34
CA PRO A 397 -17.22 3.60 -6.79
C PRO A 397 -16.31 2.38 -6.59
N GLU A 398 -15.42 2.09 -7.54
CA GLU A 398 -14.60 0.88 -7.53
C GLU A 398 -13.33 1.00 -6.66
N LEU A 399 -12.95 2.22 -6.24
CA LEU A 399 -11.81 2.43 -5.33
C LEU A 399 -12.15 2.18 -3.86
N GLN A 400 -13.39 1.81 -3.54
CA GLN A 400 -13.84 1.36 -2.21
C GLN A 400 -13.40 2.29 -1.05
N ILE A 401 -13.38 3.61 -1.30
CA ILE A 401 -13.03 4.60 -0.28
C ILE A 401 -14.21 4.76 0.66
N GLN A 402 -13.97 4.52 1.95
CA GLN A 402 -14.99 4.62 2.99
C GLN A 402 -14.79 5.90 3.80
N MET A 403 -15.89 6.51 4.24
CA MET A 403 -15.85 7.73 5.04
C MET A 403 -16.31 7.44 6.47
N PHE A 404 -15.63 8.04 7.44
CA PHE A 404 -15.87 7.86 8.87
C PHE A 404 -15.84 9.21 9.57
N TYR A 405 -16.33 9.29 10.81
CA TYR A 405 -16.07 10.47 11.64
C TYR A 405 -14.61 10.52 12.05
N SER A 406 -14.04 11.72 12.02
CA SER A 406 -12.70 11.95 12.56
C SER A 406 -12.72 11.72 14.08
N PRO A 407 -11.79 10.93 14.65
CA PRO A 407 -11.80 10.64 16.07
C PRO A 407 -11.66 11.92 16.90
N PRO A 408 -12.39 12.05 18.04
CA PRO A 408 -12.22 13.18 18.92
C PRO A 408 -10.82 13.16 19.53
N LYS A 409 -10.29 14.35 19.85
CA LYS A 409 -9.05 14.48 20.62
C LYS A 409 -9.33 13.98 22.04
N MET A 410 -8.83 12.80 22.35
CA MET A 410 -8.90 12.20 23.68
C MET A 410 -7.53 12.25 24.37
N ASP A 411 -7.53 12.35 25.70
CA ASP A 411 -6.31 12.13 26.47
C ASP A 411 -5.85 10.67 26.37
N TYR A 412 -4.59 10.41 26.76
CA TYR A 412 -4.00 9.07 26.65
C TYR A 412 -4.77 8.00 27.45
N ALA A 413 -5.30 8.33 28.62
CA ALA A 413 -6.03 7.37 29.46
C ALA A 413 -7.39 6.98 28.83
N GLN A 414 -8.07 7.93 28.20
CA GLN A 414 -9.29 7.70 27.44
C GLN A 414 -9.03 6.92 26.16
N GLN A 415 -7.93 7.19 25.45
CA GLN A 415 -7.55 6.42 24.26
C GLN A 415 -7.38 4.93 24.58
N LEU A 416 -6.73 4.59 25.71
CA LEU A 416 -6.60 3.20 26.15
C LEU A 416 -7.92 2.59 26.64
N ARG A 417 -8.87 3.42 27.08
CA ARG A 417 -10.18 2.97 27.55
C ARG A 417 -11.11 2.56 26.42
N PHE A 418 -11.08 3.29 25.32
CA PHE A 418 -11.97 3.10 24.17
C PHE A 418 -11.28 2.51 22.95
N CYS A 419 -10.08 1.96 23.10
CA CYS A 419 -9.42 1.23 22.01
C CYS A 419 -9.93 -0.20 21.88
N ASP A 420 -9.82 -0.71 20.66
CA ASP A 420 -9.80 -2.14 20.42
C ASP A 420 -8.41 -2.69 20.73
N LEU A 421 -8.35 -3.77 21.50
CA LEU A 421 -7.12 -4.52 21.72
C LEU A 421 -7.06 -5.70 20.75
N ILE A 422 -6.05 -5.70 19.90
CA ILE A 422 -5.82 -6.75 18.90
C ILE A 422 -4.40 -7.32 18.99
N ILE A 423 -4.20 -8.47 18.35
CA ILE A 423 -2.88 -9.06 18.11
C ILE A 423 -2.43 -8.82 16.67
N PRO A 424 -1.11 -8.84 16.38
CA PRO A 424 -0.57 -8.59 15.04
C PRO A 424 -1.26 -9.40 13.92
N SER A 425 -1.58 -10.67 14.14
CA SER A 425 -2.24 -11.52 13.13
C SER A 425 -3.66 -11.10 12.74
N GLN A 426 -4.29 -10.19 13.52
CA GLN A 426 -5.60 -9.63 13.20
C GLN A 426 -5.52 -8.37 12.33
N ILE A 427 -4.33 -7.82 12.10
CA ILE A 427 -4.12 -6.72 11.17
C ILE A 427 -4.17 -7.27 9.75
N ILE A 428 -5.05 -6.69 8.93
CA ILE A 428 -5.16 -7.03 7.51
C ILE A 428 -4.09 -6.27 6.74
N PHE A 429 -4.13 -4.93 6.78
CA PHE A 429 -3.18 -4.09 6.06
C PHE A 429 -3.17 -2.63 6.54
N HIS A 430 -2.23 -1.83 6.05
CA HIS A 430 -2.27 -0.38 6.22
C HIS A 430 -3.38 0.29 5.41
N THR A 431 -3.79 1.47 5.86
CA THR A 431 -4.70 2.35 5.14
C THR A 431 -4.07 3.71 4.89
N ALA A 432 -4.44 4.33 3.78
CA ALA A 432 -4.25 5.76 3.56
C ALA A 432 -5.48 6.49 4.07
N THR A 433 -5.28 7.64 4.71
CA THR A 433 -6.38 8.46 5.21
C THR A 433 -6.23 9.93 4.84
N PHE A 434 -7.35 10.59 4.57
CA PHE A 434 -7.40 12.02 4.32
C PHE A 434 -8.56 12.63 5.11
N GLN A 435 -8.27 13.69 5.87
CA GLN A 435 -9.28 14.34 6.72
C GLN A 435 -9.96 15.46 5.94
N HIS A 436 -11.28 15.43 5.93
CA HIS A 436 -12.12 16.51 5.44
C HIS A 436 -12.58 17.39 6.60
N ASN A 437 -12.69 18.69 6.33
CA ASN A 437 -13.23 19.58 7.33
C ASN A 437 -14.73 19.32 7.53
N LYS A 438 -15.25 19.66 8.71
CA LYS A 438 -16.70 19.73 8.90
C LYS A 438 -17.29 20.66 7.83
N GLU A 439 -18.55 20.45 7.47
CA GLU A 439 -19.26 21.24 6.44
C GLU A 439 -18.76 21.04 4.99
N THR A 440 -17.56 20.48 4.75
CA THR A 440 -17.06 20.18 3.38
C THR A 440 -18.08 19.38 2.57
N PHE A 441 -18.73 18.41 3.20
CA PHE A 441 -19.84 17.64 2.61
C PHE A 441 -21.15 17.82 3.41
N GLY A 442 -21.31 18.95 4.11
CA GLY A 442 -22.51 19.23 4.92
C GLY A 442 -22.66 18.34 6.17
N THR A 443 -21.57 17.77 6.69
CA THR A 443 -21.54 17.02 7.96
C THR A 443 -21.30 17.95 9.15
N GLN A 444 -21.86 17.61 10.33
CA GLN A 444 -21.65 18.41 11.55
C GLN A 444 -20.26 18.21 12.17
N HIS A 445 -19.62 17.08 11.86
CA HIS A 445 -18.30 16.71 12.36
C HIS A 445 -17.30 16.58 11.22
N HIS A 446 -16.01 16.74 11.55
CA HIS A 446 -14.92 16.40 10.64
C HIS A 446 -15.02 14.94 10.24
N THR A 447 -14.75 14.64 8.98
CA THR A 447 -14.75 13.26 8.48
C THR A 447 -13.37 12.85 8.02
N VAL A 448 -13.14 11.55 7.92
CA VAL A 448 -11.91 10.97 7.40
C VAL A 448 -12.27 9.97 6.31
N ALA A 449 -11.73 10.19 5.12
CA ALA A 449 -11.74 9.23 4.03
C ALA A 449 -10.64 8.21 4.26
N VAL A 450 -10.95 6.94 4.10
CA VAL A 450 -10.07 5.81 4.38
C VAL A 450 -10.03 4.89 3.19
N ARG A 451 -8.82 4.57 2.75
CA ARG A 451 -8.56 3.64 1.66
C ARG A 451 -7.63 2.54 2.12
N SER A 452 -8.05 1.29 1.96
CA SER A 452 -7.19 0.12 2.21
C SER A 452 -6.08 0.07 1.17
N LEU A 453 -4.85 -0.20 1.58
CA LEU A 453 -3.70 -0.32 0.68
C LEU A 453 -3.37 -1.78 0.33
N GLY A 454 -4.27 -2.71 0.69
CA GLY A 454 -4.05 -4.15 0.56
C GLY A 454 -3.92 -4.61 -0.90
N ARG A 455 -4.62 -3.99 -1.86
CA ARG A 455 -4.63 -4.38 -3.30
C ARG A 455 -4.74 -5.89 -3.48
N SER A 456 -5.84 -6.43 -2.96
CA SER A 456 -6.16 -7.87 -2.92
C SER A 456 -5.08 -8.79 -2.34
N ARG A 457 -4.04 -8.27 -1.66
CA ARG A 457 -3.09 -9.12 -0.92
C ARG A 457 -3.83 -9.84 0.19
N SER A 458 -4.18 -11.10 -0.06
CA SER A 458 -4.71 -12.03 0.92
C SER A 458 -3.57 -12.94 1.39
N GLY A 459 -3.30 -12.96 2.72
CA GLY A 459 -2.34 -13.89 3.32
C GLY A 459 -0.97 -13.33 3.74
N GLN A 460 -0.16 -14.21 4.35
CA GLN A 460 1.26 -13.95 4.64
C GLN A 460 2.02 -13.94 3.31
N PHE A 461 3.01 -13.04 3.14
CA PHE A 461 4.01 -13.22 2.08
C PHE A 461 4.54 -14.65 2.20
N GLN A 462 4.27 -15.50 1.21
CA GLN A 462 4.87 -16.83 1.12
C GLN A 462 6.33 -16.70 0.73
#